data_AF-A0A1H8S296-F1
#
_entry.id   AF-A0A1H8S296-F1
#
_cell.length_a   1.000
_cell.length_b   1.000
_cell.length_c   1.000
_cell.angle_alpha   90.00
_cell.angle_beta   90.00
_cell.angle_gamma   90.00
#
_symmetry.space_group_name_H-M   'P 1'
#
loop_
_entity.id
_entity.type
_entity.pdbx_description
1 polymer ?
#
loop_
_entity_poly.entity_id
_entity_poly.type
_entity_poly.pdbx_seq_one_letter_code
_entity_poly.pdbx_strand_id
1 'polypeptide(L)'
;MEFKLGVGIGGIVWNHDGYYVLLADGTTIPADDIVVGIGAIPETSLAESCGLKIENGIYVDEMLVTSDPDIFAAGDCCSFPHTLYEGRRIRLEAWRNAQDQGTHVAFNMLGATDTYKALPWFWSDQYDLTLQVSGLPDSGVLTVCQSIGPYFIRRTTAGFK
;
A
#
# COMPACT_ATOMS: atom_id res chain seq x y z
N MET A 1 -1.16 1.13 26.36
CA MET A 1 -0.39 1.38 25.12
C MET A 1 0.30 2.72 25.27
N GLU A 2 1.62 2.73 25.14
CA GLU A 2 2.41 3.96 25.12
C GLU A 2 2.75 4.28 23.66
N PHE A 3 2.49 5.52 23.24
CA PHE A 3 2.86 5.99 21.90
C PHE A 3 4.06 6.94 22.01
N LYS A 4 5.14 6.62 21.30
CA LYS A 4 6.29 7.51 21.12
C LYS A 4 6.29 8.03 19.68
N LEU A 5 5.77 9.24 19.49
CA LEU A 5 5.68 9.89 18.17
C LEU A 5 6.93 10.73 17.90
N GLY A 6 7.31 10.86 16.62
CA GLY A 6 8.48 11.66 16.23
C GLY A 6 9.83 11.06 16.61
N VAL A 7 9.86 9.79 17.06
CA VAL A 7 11.07 9.06 17.45
C VAL A 7 11.39 8.00 16.41
N GLY A 8 12.59 8.03 15.86
CA GLY A 8 13.08 7.00 14.94
C GLY A 8 13.65 5.79 15.68
N ILE A 9 13.69 4.64 15.00
CA ILE A 9 14.42 3.45 15.47
C ILE A 9 15.82 3.47 14.87
N GLY A 10 16.85 3.46 15.72
CA GLY A 10 18.25 3.36 15.32
C GLY A 10 18.73 1.93 15.11
N GLY A 11 18.09 0.95 15.75
CA GLY A 11 18.38 -0.47 15.53
C GLY A 11 17.66 -1.39 16.50
N ILE A 12 17.76 -2.69 16.22
CA ILE A 12 17.30 -3.76 17.12
C ILE A 12 18.53 -4.62 17.40
N VAL A 13 18.82 -4.85 18.68
CA VAL A 13 19.90 -5.75 19.11
C VAL A 13 19.30 -6.89 19.93
N TRP A 14 19.92 -8.06 19.83
CA TRP A 14 19.53 -9.25 20.58
C TRP A 14 20.73 -9.77 21.37
N ASN A 15 20.52 -10.14 22.62
CA ASN A 15 21.52 -10.79 23.46
C ASN A 15 20.85 -11.86 24.36
N HIS A 16 21.57 -12.39 25.35
CA HIS A 16 21.05 -13.44 26.24
C HIS A 16 19.82 -13.05 27.08
N ASP A 17 19.59 -11.76 27.30
CA ASP A 17 18.51 -11.22 28.15
C ASP A 17 17.25 -10.84 27.36
N GLY A 18 17.30 -10.85 26.02
CA GLY A 18 16.17 -10.52 25.16
C GLY A 18 16.51 -9.54 24.03
N TYR A 19 15.48 -8.92 23.46
CA TYR A 19 15.64 -7.87 22.45
C TYR A 19 15.73 -6.49 23.10
N TYR A 20 16.48 -5.60 22.45
CA TYR A 20 16.54 -4.20 22.81
C TYR A 20 16.35 -3.34 21.56
N VAL A 21 15.39 -2.44 21.62
CA VAL A 21 15.14 -1.44 20.58
C VAL A 21 15.92 -0.18 20.92
N LEU A 22 16.89 0.15 20.07
CA LEU A 22 17.65 1.38 20.14
C LEU A 22 16.87 2.47 19.41
N LEU A 23 16.49 3.53 20.11
CA LEU A 23 15.86 4.70 19.51
C LEU A 23 16.94 5.65 18.98
N ALA A 24 16.58 6.46 18.00
CA ALA A 24 17.49 7.43 17.36
C ALA A 24 17.97 8.53 18.32
N ASP A 25 17.28 8.74 19.45
CA ASP A 25 17.68 9.68 20.51
C ASP A 25 18.66 9.07 21.53
N GLY A 26 19.07 7.81 21.34
CA GLY A 26 19.97 7.07 22.23
C GLY A 26 19.26 6.30 23.34
N THR A 27 17.93 6.42 23.48
CA THR A 27 17.16 5.62 24.42
C THR A 27 17.17 4.14 24.02
N THR A 28 17.19 3.24 25.00
CA THR A 28 17.10 1.80 24.77
C THR A 28 15.86 1.24 25.47
N ILE A 29 15.04 0.48 24.75
CA ILE A 29 13.82 -0.16 25.27
C ILE A 29 14.01 -1.69 25.25
N PRO A 30 14.01 -2.37 26.41
CA PRO A 30 13.97 -3.83 26.44
C PRO A 30 12.61 -4.35 25.98
N ALA A 31 12.60 -5.44 25.21
CA ALA A 31 11.40 -6.08 24.70
C ALA A 31 11.57 -7.61 24.63
N ASP A 32 10.54 -8.34 25.04
CA ASP A 32 10.47 -9.80 24.87
C ASP A 32 10.09 -10.17 23.42
N ASP A 33 9.22 -9.36 22.81
CA ASP A 33 8.73 -9.52 21.45
C ASP A 33 8.75 -8.19 20.69
N ILE A 34 9.01 -8.26 19.39
CA ILE A 34 9.01 -7.09 18.49
C ILE A 34 8.17 -7.39 17.25
N VAL A 35 7.21 -6.52 16.97
CA VAL A 35 6.45 -6.51 15.71
C VAL A 35 6.89 -5.31 14.88
N VAL A 36 7.30 -5.57 13.63
CA VAL A 36 7.80 -4.54 12.71
C VAL A 36 6.77 -4.29 11.61
N GLY A 37 6.18 -3.09 11.59
CA GLY A 37 5.20 -2.65 10.60
C GLY A 37 5.59 -1.32 9.97
N ILE A 38 6.67 -1.31 9.17
CA ILE A 38 7.27 -0.09 8.59
C ILE A 38 7.05 0.04 7.07
N GLY A 39 6.14 -0.75 6.51
CA GLY A 39 5.88 -0.87 5.08
C GLY A 39 6.50 -2.13 4.46
N ALA A 40 6.09 -2.44 3.23
CA ALA A 40 6.57 -3.59 2.48
C ALA A 40 7.45 -3.16 1.29
N ILE A 41 8.40 -4.03 0.94
CA ILE A 41 9.16 -3.95 -0.31
C ILE A 41 8.50 -4.94 -1.28
N PRO A 42 8.12 -4.53 -2.51
CA PRO A 42 7.54 -5.45 -3.47
C PRO A 42 8.58 -6.51 -3.87
N GLU A 43 8.17 -7.78 -3.88
CA GLU A 43 9.02 -8.89 -4.34
C GLU A 43 9.08 -8.91 -5.87
N THR A 44 10.21 -8.45 -6.43
CA THR A 44 10.41 -8.26 -7.88
C THR A 44 11.49 -9.16 -8.48
N SER A 45 12.14 -10.03 -7.68
CA SER A 45 13.34 -10.76 -8.12
C SER A 45 13.13 -11.61 -9.37
N LEU A 46 11.98 -12.30 -9.48
CA LEU A 46 11.65 -13.10 -10.65
C LEU A 46 11.49 -12.23 -11.90
N ALA A 47 10.77 -11.13 -11.80
CA ALA A 47 10.54 -10.21 -12.90
C ALA A 47 11.86 -9.57 -13.39
N GLU A 48 12.73 -9.18 -12.44
CA GLU A 48 14.08 -8.68 -12.74
C GLU A 48 14.93 -9.71 -13.47
N SER A 49 14.89 -10.97 -13.02
CA SER A 49 15.64 -12.06 -13.67
C SER A 49 15.17 -12.34 -15.10
N CYS A 50 13.90 -12.05 -15.39
CA CYS A 50 13.32 -12.12 -16.73
C CYS A 50 13.57 -10.85 -17.58
N GLY A 51 14.25 -9.84 -17.04
CA GLY A 51 14.52 -8.58 -17.74
C GLY A 51 13.31 -7.65 -17.85
N LEU A 52 12.27 -7.85 -17.03
CA LEU A 52 11.11 -6.97 -17.00
C LEU A 52 11.45 -5.62 -16.37
N LYS A 53 10.76 -4.57 -16.84
CA LYS A 53 10.90 -3.24 -16.27
C LYS A 53 10.36 -3.21 -14.83
N ILE A 54 11.15 -2.64 -13.91
CA ILE A 54 10.78 -2.41 -12.51
C ILE A 54 10.74 -0.91 -12.22
N GLU A 55 9.69 -0.45 -11.53
CA GLU A 55 9.54 0.94 -11.13
C GLU A 55 8.64 1.03 -9.88
N ASN A 56 9.23 0.90 -8.67
CA ASN A 56 8.49 0.73 -7.40
C ASN A 56 7.51 -0.45 -7.49
N GLY A 57 8.01 -1.65 -7.82
CA GLY A 57 7.23 -2.82 -8.20
C GLY A 57 7.41 -3.18 -9.68
N ILE A 58 6.88 -4.32 -10.12
CA ILE A 58 6.83 -4.73 -11.52
C ILE A 58 6.03 -3.68 -12.29
N TYR A 59 6.67 -3.03 -13.26
CA TYR A 59 6.02 -2.02 -14.09
C TYR A 59 4.97 -2.69 -14.96
N VAL A 60 3.74 -2.20 -14.89
CA VAL A 60 2.68 -2.56 -15.83
C VAL A 60 1.99 -1.33 -16.41
N ASP A 61 1.38 -1.51 -17.58
CA ASP A 61 0.55 -0.51 -18.24
C ASP A 61 -0.87 -0.43 -17.63
N GLU A 62 -1.76 0.35 -18.24
CA GLU A 62 -3.16 0.48 -17.80
C GLU A 62 -3.99 -0.79 -17.96
N MET A 63 -3.55 -1.78 -18.72
CA MET A 63 -4.18 -3.10 -18.88
C MET A 63 -3.54 -4.16 -17.96
N LEU A 64 -2.59 -3.74 -17.11
CA LEU A 64 -1.79 -4.59 -16.23
C LEU A 64 -0.85 -5.57 -16.96
N VAL A 65 -0.44 -5.20 -18.18
CA VAL A 65 0.56 -5.89 -18.98
C VAL A 65 1.94 -5.35 -18.63
N THR A 66 2.94 -6.23 -18.49
CA THR A 66 4.32 -5.83 -18.17
C THR A 66 5.03 -5.25 -19.40
N SER A 67 6.35 -5.02 -19.33
CA SER A 67 7.14 -4.67 -20.51
C SER A 67 7.23 -5.77 -21.56
N ASP A 68 6.87 -7.00 -21.21
CA ASP A 68 6.66 -8.11 -22.14
C ASP A 68 5.15 -8.28 -22.38
N PRO A 69 4.68 -8.26 -23.64
CA PRO A 69 3.25 -8.31 -23.96
C PRO A 69 2.56 -9.63 -23.57
N ASP A 70 3.32 -10.70 -23.35
CA ASP A 70 2.78 -12.01 -22.96
C ASP A 70 2.78 -12.22 -21.43
N ILE A 71 3.31 -11.25 -20.66
CA ILE A 71 3.44 -11.34 -19.21
C ILE A 71 2.64 -10.23 -18.53
N PHE A 72 1.87 -10.61 -17.51
CA PHE A 72 1.06 -9.71 -16.69
C PHE A 72 1.53 -9.75 -15.23
N ALA A 73 1.22 -8.71 -14.47
CA ALA A 73 1.41 -8.69 -13.01
C ALA A 73 0.21 -8.05 -12.31
N ALA A 74 -0.09 -8.53 -11.11
CA ALA A 74 -1.22 -8.09 -10.30
C ALA A 74 -0.90 -8.18 -8.81
N GLY A 75 -1.54 -7.33 -8.02
CA GLY A 75 -1.40 -7.24 -6.57
C GLY A 75 -0.22 -6.36 -6.13
N ASP A 76 0.20 -6.58 -4.89
CA ASP A 76 1.15 -5.74 -4.17
C ASP A 76 2.52 -5.59 -4.86
N CYS A 77 2.87 -6.53 -5.75
CA CYS A 77 4.15 -6.53 -6.45
C CYS A 77 4.20 -5.59 -7.65
N CYS A 78 3.07 -5.11 -8.17
CA CYS A 78 3.04 -4.32 -9.41
C CYS A 78 2.75 -2.82 -9.18
N SER A 79 3.30 -1.98 -10.05
CA SER A 79 2.97 -0.56 -10.11
C SER A 79 2.35 -0.21 -11.46
N PHE A 80 1.28 0.57 -11.44
CA PHE A 80 0.42 0.79 -12.60
C PHE A 80 -0.06 2.24 -12.65
N PRO A 81 -0.27 2.81 -13.86
CA PRO A 81 -0.88 4.13 -14.01
C PRO A 81 -2.37 4.05 -13.65
N HIS A 82 -2.88 5.03 -12.90
CA HIS A 82 -4.29 5.05 -12.51
C HIS A 82 -4.99 6.32 -13.03
N THR A 83 -6.05 6.13 -13.82
CA THR A 83 -6.79 7.21 -14.51
C THR A 83 -7.41 8.25 -13.56
N LEU A 84 -7.96 7.81 -12.41
CA LEU A 84 -8.47 8.73 -11.38
C LEU A 84 -7.42 9.68 -10.77
N TYR A 85 -6.12 9.42 -10.98
CA TYR A 85 -5.03 10.23 -10.45
C TYR A 85 -4.14 10.78 -11.58
N GLU A 86 -4.76 11.17 -12.69
CA GLU A 86 -4.08 11.79 -13.85
C GLU A 86 -2.95 10.93 -14.45
N GLY A 87 -3.10 9.60 -14.38
CA GLY A 87 -2.06 8.67 -14.84
C GLY A 87 -0.87 8.55 -13.90
N ARG A 88 -0.93 9.13 -12.69
CA ARG A 88 0.05 8.87 -11.62
C ARG A 88 0.19 7.37 -11.43
N ARG A 89 1.43 6.90 -11.43
CA ARG A 89 1.76 5.52 -11.14
C ARG A 89 1.65 5.28 -9.64
N ILE A 90 0.89 4.26 -9.28
CA ILE A 90 0.64 3.88 -7.89
C ILE A 90 0.95 2.40 -7.70
N ARG A 91 1.17 2.02 -6.44
CA ARG A 91 1.25 0.63 -5.99
C ARG A 91 0.36 0.51 -4.77
N LEU A 92 -0.52 -0.49 -4.76
CA LEU A 92 -1.55 -0.65 -3.74
C LEU A 92 -1.33 -1.96 -2.99
N GLU A 93 -1.12 -1.84 -1.68
CA GLU A 93 -0.93 -2.95 -0.74
C GLU A 93 -2.27 -3.27 -0.04
N ALA A 94 -3.26 -3.68 -0.84
CA ALA A 94 -4.62 -3.88 -0.37
C ALA A 94 -5.22 -5.15 -0.95
N TRP A 95 -5.80 -5.98 -0.07
CA TRP A 95 -6.40 -7.27 -0.44
C TRP A 95 -7.40 -7.16 -1.59
N ARG A 96 -8.28 -6.15 -1.54
CA ARG A 96 -9.27 -5.94 -2.60
C ARG A 96 -8.63 -5.61 -3.94
N ASN A 97 -7.60 -4.76 -3.94
CA ASN A 97 -6.86 -4.44 -5.16
C ASN A 97 -6.23 -5.70 -5.78
N ALA A 98 -5.60 -6.56 -4.97
CA ALA A 98 -5.03 -7.80 -5.47
C ALA A 98 -6.09 -8.72 -6.10
N GLN A 99 -7.27 -8.84 -5.46
CA GLN A 99 -8.38 -9.62 -6.00
C GLN A 99 -8.93 -9.05 -7.32
N ASP A 100 -9.11 -7.73 -7.39
CA ASP A 100 -9.62 -7.04 -8.58
C ASP A 100 -8.64 -7.11 -9.75
N GLN A 101 -7.36 -6.86 -9.49
CA GLN A 101 -6.31 -6.96 -10.50
C GLN A 101 -6.14 -8.39 -11.01
N GLY A 102 -6.18 -9.39 -10.13
CA GLY A 102 -6.12 -10.80 -10.55
C GLY A 102 -7.27 -11.19 -11.48
N THR A 103 -8.49 -10.73 -11.17
CA THR A 103 -9.66 -10.93 -12.02
C THR A 103 -9.51 -10.19 -13.36
N HIS A 104 -9.04 -8.94 -13.33
CA HIS A 104 -8.86 -8.10 -14.51
C HIS A 104 -7.82 -8.68 -15.48
N VAL A 105 -6.65 -9.07 -14.96
CA VAL A 105 -5.58 -9.72 -15.74
C VAL A 105 -6.09 -11.01 -16.38
N ALA A 106 -6.89 -11.82 -15.68
CA ALA A 106 -7.45 -13.04 -16.25
C ALA A 106 -8.34 -12.76 -17.48
N PHE A 107 -9.14 -11.69 -17.47
CA PHE A 107 -9.92 -11.30 -18.64
C PHE A 107 -9.02 -10.84 -19.81
N ASN A 108 -8.00 -10.04 -19.54
CA ASN A 108 -7.09 -9.56 -20.58
C ASN A 108 -6.25 -10.72 -21.18
N MET A 109 -5.84 -11.70 -20.38
CA MET A 109 -5.23 -12.94 -20.85
C MET A 109 -6.16 -13.74 -21.79
N LEU A 110 -7.48 -13.62 -21.64
CA LEU A 110 -8.48 -14.25 -22.50
C LEU A 110 -8.86 -13.41 -23.73
N GLY A 111 -8.13 -12.32 -23.99
CA GLY A 111 -8.31 -11.47 -25.17
C GLY A 111 -9.19 -10.25 -24.96
N ALA A 112 -9.58 -9.93 -23.72
CA ALA A 112 -10.09 -8.60 -23.41
C ALA A 112 -8.96 -7.56 -23.52
N THR A 113 -9.33 -6.29 -23.69
CA THR A 113 -8.38 -5.17 -23.78
C THR A 113 -8.84 -4.02 -22.90
N ASP A 114 -9.42 -4.36 -21.75
CA ASP A 114 -9.94 -3.36 -20.83
C ASP A 114 -8.82 -2.76 -20.00
N THR A 115 -8.93 -1.46 -19.71
CA THR A 115 -8.04 -0.77 -18.78
C THR A 115 -8.52 -0.94 -17.33
N TYR A 116 -7.62 -1.12 -16.38
CA TYR A 116 -7.92 -1.21 -14.96
C TYR A 116 -8.34 0.16 -14.39
N LYS A 117 -9.57 0.24 -13.89
CA LYS A 117 -10.22 1.48 -13.43
C LYS A 117 -10.91 1.36 -12.07
N ALA A 118 -10.68 0.25 -11.35
CA ALA A 118 -11.32 0.03 -10.06
C ALA A 118 -10.88 1.09 -9.04
N LEU A 119 -11.84 1.69 -8.33
CA LEU A 119 -11.55 2.68 -7.30
C LEU A 119 -10.74 2.03 -6.17
N PRO A 120 -9.54 2.54 -5.81
CA PRO A 120 -8.80 2.01 -4.68
C PRO A 120 -9.62 2.18 -3.41
N TRP A 121 -9.75 1.13 -2.62
CA TRP A 121 -10.34 1.23 -1.29
C TRP A 121 -9.79 0.14 -0.38
N PHE A 122 -9.79 0.44 0.92
CA PHE A 122 -9.28 -0.46 1.95
C PHE A 122 -9.98 -0.18 3.28
N TRP A 123 -9.76 -1.06 4.25
CA TRP A 123 -10.24 -0.88 5.61
C TRP A 123 -9.15 -1.25 6.62
N SER A 124 -9.33 -0.78 7.84
CA SER A 124 -8.53 -1.20 8.99
C SER A 124 -9.44 -1.26 10.20
N ASP A 125 -9.42 -2.40 10.89
CA ASP A 125 -10.07 -2.56 12.18
C ASP A 125 -9.03 -2.33 13.28
N GLN A 126 -9.35 -1.43 14.20
CA GLN A 126 -8.51 -1.09 15.34
C GLN A 126 -9.39 -1.06 16.59
N TYR A 127 -9.27 -2.10 17.42
CA TYR A 127 -10.18 -2.32 18.55
C TYR A 127 -11.64 -2.35 18.06
N ASP A 128 -12.53 -1.58 18.68
CA ASP A 128 -13.96 -1.49 18.33
C ASP A 128 -14.25 -0.50 17.18
N LEU A 129 -13.21 -0.01 16.50
CA LEU A 129 -13.32 0.98 15.43
C LEU A 129 -12.97 0.36 14.08
N THR A 130 -13.84 0.58 13.09
CA THR A 130 -13.59 0.27 11.68
C THR A 130 -13.37 1.56 10.90
N LEU A 131 -12.20 1.68 10.28
CA LEU A 131 -11.88 2.72 9.31
C LEU A 131 -12.10 2.15 7.90
N GLN A 132 -12.88 2.83 7.09
CA GLN A 132 -13.01 2.54 5.65
C GLN A 132 -12.55 3.75 4.84
N VAL A 133 -11.73 3.51 3.82
CA VAL A 133 -11.16 4.54 2.95
C VAL A 133 -11.45 4.18 1.51
N SER A 134 -11.97 5.13 0.75
CA SER A 134 -12.16 5.01 -0.70
C SER A 134 -11.47 6.18 -1.40
N GLY A 135 -10.64 5.85 -2.39
CA GLY A 135 -9.68 6.74 -3.02
C GLY A 135 -8.37 6.88 -2.21
N LEU A 136 -7.48 7.75 -2.70
CA LEU A 136 -6.21 8.09 -2.07
C LEU A 136 -6.33 9.44 -1.35
N PRO A 137 -6.32 9.50 0.00
CA PRO A 137 -6.57 10.73 0.74
C PRO A 137 -5.50 11.82 0.54
N ASP A 138 -4.26 11.44 0.21
CA ASP A 138 -3.14 12.35 -0.06
C ASP A 138 -3.35 13.22 -1.32
N SER A 139 -4.26 12.77 -2.19
CA SER A 139 -4.56 13.40 -3.47
C SER A 139 -5.66 14.47 -3.37
N GLY A 140 -6.30 14.61 -2.20
CA GLY A 140 -7.36 15.59 -1.98
C GLY A 140 -6.86 16.99 -1.63
N VAL A 141 -7.53 18.03 -2.14
CA VAL A 141 -7.19 19.44 -1.87
C VAL A 141 -8.09 20.11 -0.84
N LEU A 142 -9.30 19.59 -0.62
CA LEU A 142 -10.23 20.05 0.41
C LEU A 142 -10.54 18.91 1.38
N THR A 143 -10.45 19.18 2.68
CA THR A 143 -10.93 18.25 3.73
C THR A 143 -12.25 18.75 4.30
N VAL A 144 -13.30 17.93 4.20
CA VAL A 144 -14.58 18.13 4.88
C VAL A 144 -14.75 17.06 5.95
N CYS A 145 -15.03 17.48 7.17
CA CYS A 145 -15.28 16.59 8.31
C CYS A 145 -16.72 16.75 8.78
N GLN A 146 -17.44 15.64 8.86
CA GLN A 146 -18.79 15.58 9.43
C GLN A 146 -18.77 14.59 10.60
N SER A 147 -19.13 15.07 11.79
CA SER A 147 -19.42 14.16 12.91
C SER A 147 -20.69 13.38 12.59
N ILE A 148 -20.61 12.05 12.75
CA ILE A 148 -21.72 11.12 12.58
C ILE A 148 -22.03 10.38 13.90
N GLY A 149 -21.54 10.93 15.01
CA GLY A 149 -21.66 10.38 16.36
C GLY A 149 -20.50 10.83 17.25
N PRO A 150 -20.51 10.47 18.55
CA PRO A 150 -19.49 10.88 19.49
C PRO A 150 -18.08 10.32 19.18
N TYR A 151 -18.00 9.24 18.41
CA TYR A 151 -16.74 8.54 18.10
C TYR A 151 -16.48 8.36 16.60
N PHE A 152 -17.37 8.88 15.75
CA PHE A 152 -17.32 8.61 14.31
C PHE A 152 -17.25 9.92 13.52
N ILE A 153 -16.30 9.96 12.59
CA ILE A 153 -16.10 11.08 11.68
C ILE A 153 -16.16 10.54 10.27
N ARG A 154 -17.01 11.13 9.43
CA ARG A 154 -16.90 10.98 7.99
C ARG A 154 -15.98 12.08 7.48
N ARG A 155 -14.84 11.69 6.93
CA ARG A 155 -13.91 12.59 6.25
C ARG A 155 -14.03 12.38 4.75
N THR A 156 -14.30 13.46 4.01
CA THR A 156 -14.27 13.43 2.54
C THR A 156 -13.17 14.37 2.07
N THR A 157 -12.31 13.86 1.20
CA THR A 157 -11.35 14.64 0.43
C THR A 157 -11.88 14.83 -0.98
N ALA A 158 -12.04 16.07 -1.42
CA ALA A 158 -12.58 16.40 -2.75
C ALA A 158 -11.64 17.36 -3.52
N GLY A 159 -11.70 17.25 -4.85
CA GLY A 159 -10.83 17.96 -5.80
C GLY A 159 -9.52 17.22 -6.05
N PHE A 160 -9.13 17.14 -7.33
CA PHE A 160 -7.81 16.67 -7.77
C PHE A 160 -6.91 17.89 -7.99
N LYS A 161 -5.61 17.75 -7.70
CA LYS A 161 -4.63 18.80 -8.04
C LYS A 161 -4.51 18.96 -9.54
#